data_AF-A0A944MUX0-F1
#
_entry.id   AF-A0A944MUX0-F1
#
_cell.length_a   1.000
_cell.length_b   1.000
_cell.length_c   1.000
_cell.angle_alpha   90.00
_cell.angle_beta   90.00
_cell.angle_gamma   90.00
#
_symmetry.space_group_name_H-M   'P 1'
#
loop_
_entity.id
_entity.type
_entity.pdbx_description
1 polymer ?
#
loop_
_entity_poly.entity_id
_entity_poly.type
_entity_poly.pdbx_seq_one_letter_code
_entity_poly.pdbx_strand_id
1 'polypeptide(L)'
;MPLFLTTRNNLLNDNQGCRHLSVQGLLPEVVTKQSLSDIKRMPVLCDNRTSRLGDFFDVDGNTDDDQIECIGDFSRVHFLGAGMQSGT
;
A
#
# COMPACT_ATOMS: atom_id res chain seq x y z
N MET A 1 -7.18 9.32 13.88
CA MET A 1 -7.68 8.02 13.37
C MET A 1 -6.63 7.56 12.36
N PRO A 2 -6.08 6.34 12.47
CA PRO A 2 -5.04 5.89 11.57
C PRO A 2 -5.57 5.72 10.14
N LEU A 3 -4.65 5.64 9.20
CA LEU A 3 -4.95 5.28 7.82
C LEU A 3 -5.07 3.76 7.73
N PHE A 4 -6.16 3.27 7.16
CA PHE A 4 -6.37 1.85 6.95
C PHE A 4 -6.02 1.47 5.51
N LEU A 5 -5.05 0.57 5.37
CA LEU A 5 -4.68 -0.04 4.11
C LEU A 5 -5.24 -1.47 4.07
N THR A 6 -6.35 -1.65 3.36
CA THR A 6 -7.04 -2.94 3.30
C THR A 6 -6.70 -3.67 2.01
N THR A 7 -6.14 -4.89 2.09
CA THR A 7 -5.82 -5.68 0.87
C THR A 7 -7.10 -6.13 0.16
N ARG A 8 -7.21 -5.88 -1.14
CA ARG A 8 -8.30 -6.41 -1.97
C ARG A 8 -7.98 -7.84 -2.38
N ASN A 9 -8.30 -8.78 -1.49
CA ASN A 9 -7.97 -10.20 -1.57
C ASN A 9 -8.43 -10.93 -2.86
N ASN A 10 -9.36 -10.35 -3.61
CA ASN A 10 -9.89 -10.94 -4.85
C ASN A 10 -8.91 -10.86 -6.04
N LEU A 11 -7.87 -10.01 -5.97
CA LEU A 11 -6.86 -9.86 -7.03
C LEU A 11 -5.56 -10.64 -6.76
N LEU A 12 -5.36 -11.12 -5.52
CA LEU A 12 -4.18 -11.88 -5.10
C LEU A 12 -4.41 -13.40 -5.07
N ASN A 13 -5.68 -13.83 -5.07
CA ASN A 13 -6.06 -15.25 -4.97
C ASN A 13 -6.40 -15.91 -6.31
N ASP A 14 -6.65 -15.15 -7.37
CA ASP A 14 -6.80 -15.75 -8.70
C ASP A 14 -5.43 -16.23 -9.18
N ASN A 15 -5.35 -17.35 -9.90
CA ASN A 15 -4.12 -17.98 -10.41
C ASN A 15 -3.42 -17.12 -11.51
N GLN A 16 -3.73 -15.82 -11.53
CA GLN A 16 -3.31 -14.71 -12.37
C GLN A 16 -2.91 -13.47 -11.55
N GLY A 17 -2.95 -13.55 -10.21
CA GLY A 17 -2.65 -12.46 -9.28
C GLY A 17 -1.16 -12.26 -9.04
N CYS A 18 -0.83 -11.05 -8.57
CA CYS A 18 0.51 -10.64 -8.19
C CYS A 18 1.13 -11.60 -7.17
N ARG A 19 2.15 -12.38 -7.55
CA ARG A 19 2.93 -13.21 -6.63
C ARG A 19 3.86 -12.37 -5.76
N HIS A 20 4.46 -11.34 -6.34
CA HIS A 20 5.35 -10.43 -5.62
C HIS A 20 4.94 -8.99 -5.85
N LEU A 21 4.46 -8.35 -4.79
CA LEU A 21 4.04 -6.96 -4.81
C LEU A 21 5.04 -6.10 -4.03
N SER A 22 5.81 -5.29 -4.74
CA SER A 22 6.76 -4.35 -4.17
C SER A 22 6.12 -2.96 -4.05
N VAL A 23 5.92 -2.52 -2.80
CA VAL A 23 5.32 -1.22 -2.44
C VAL A 23 6.41 -0.25 -1.97
N GLN A 24 7.33 0.05 -2.89
CA GLN A 24 8.43 0.95 -2.60
C GLN A 24 7.93 2.39 -2.49
N GLY A 25 8.22 3.04 -1.36
CA GLY A 25 7.84 4.44 -1.10
C GLY A 25 6.51 4.64 -0.37
N LEU A 26 5.80 3.57 0.02
CA LEU A 26 4.65 3.67 0.93
C LEU A 26 5.17 3.94 2.35
N LEU A 27 5.38 5.21 2.67
CA LEU A 27 5.91 5.68 3.95
C LEU A 27 4.86 6.58 4.64
N PRO A 28 4.67 6.47 5.96
CA PRO A 28 3.73 7.33 6.70
C PRO A 28 3.94 8.81 6.39
N GLU A 29 5.19 9.29 6.43
CA GLU A 29 5.57 10.68 6.13
C GLU A 29 5.25 11.17 4.69
N VAL A 30 5.14 10.25 3.73
CA VAL A 30 4.80 10.54 2.33
C VAL A 30 3.28 10.51 2.15
N VAL A 31 2.63 9.62 2.88
CA VAL A 31 1.20 9.38 2.86
C VAL A 31 0.47 10.49 3.62
N THR A 32 1.04 11.02 4.71
CA THR A 32 0.53 12.18 5.46
C THR A 32 0.46 13.46 4.63
N LYS A 33 1.43 13.64 3.73
CA LYS A 33 1.51 14.80 2.82
C LYS A 33 0.67 14.65 1.55
N GLN A 34 0.05 13.49 1.33
CA GLN A 34 -0.70 13.18 0.11
C GLN A 34 -2.16 12.89 0.41
N SER A 35 -3.00 13.10 -0.59
CA SER A 35 -4.41 12.72 -0.50
C SER A 35 -4.58 11.21 -0.71
N LEU A 36 -5.66 10.63 -0.17
CA LEU A 36 -6.03 9.22 -0.39
C LEU A 36 -6.00 8.82 -1.89
N SER A 37 -6.44 9.74 -2.76
CA SER A 37 -6.42 9.56 -4.21
C SER A 37 -5.02 9.46 -4.80
N ASP A 38 -4.06 10.22 -4.27
CA ASP A 38 -2.65 10.18 -4.69
C ASP A 38 -1.97 8.92 -4.18
N ILE A 39 -2.24 8.54 -2.93
CA ILE A 39 -1.76 7.28 -2.34
C ILE A 39 -2.23 6.10 -3.19
N LYS A 40 -3.51 6.08 -3.60
CA LYS A 40 -4.05 5.06 -4.52
C LYS A 40 -3.39 5.06 -5.90
N ARG A 41 -2.81 6.18 -6.35
CA ARG A 41 -2.11 6.27 -7.64
C ARG A 41 -0.62 5.96 -7.55
N MET A 42 -0.09 5.73 -6.35
CA MET A 42 1.33 5.44 -6.17
C MET A 42 1.76 4.23 -7.01
N PRO A 43 2.88 4.34 -7.72
CA PRO A 43 3.39 3.24 -8.53
C PRO A 43 3.89 2.12 -7.62
N VAL A 44 3.42 0.91 -7.87
CA VAL A 44 3.86 -0.32 -7.21
C VAL A 44 4.37 -1.29 -8.26
N LEU A 45 5.34 -2.13 -7.92
CA LEU A 45 5.80 -3.18 -8.82
C LEU A 45 5.08 -4.48 -8.49
N CYS A 46 4.44 -5.06 -9.49
CA CYS A 46 3.79 -6.35 -9.40
C CYS A 46 4.39 -7.31 -10.42
N ASP A 47 5.11 -8.35 -9.98
CA ASP A 47 5.75 -9.34 -10.87
C ASP A 47 6.46 -8.69 -12.08
N ASN A 48 7.27 -7.66 -11.80
CA ASN A 48 8.02 -6.90 -12.79
C ASN A 48 7.18 -6.01 -13.72
N ARG A 49 5.93 -5.69 -13.34
CA ARG A 49 5.04 -4.73 -14.01
C ARG A 49 4.71 -3.56 -13.10
N THR A 50 4.80 -2.34 -13.60
CA THR A 50 4.35 -1.17 -12.85
C THR A 50 2.83 -1.12 -12.85
N SER A 51 2.25 -1.07 -11.65
CA SER A 51 0.80 -0.99 -11.40
C SER A 51 0.55 0.11 -10.36
N ARG A 52 -0.70 0.35 -9.96
CA ARG A 52 -1.02 1.34 -8.93
C ARG A 52 -1.38 0.66 -7.62
N LEU A 53 -1.07 1.31 -6.50
CA LEU A 53 -1.41 0.82 -5.18
C LEU A 53 -2.91 0.56 -5.03
N GLY A 54 -3.74 1.48 -5.52
CA GLY A 54 -5.20 1.42 -5.44
C GLY A 54 -5.85 0.27 -6.23
N ASP A 55 -5.10 -0.37 -7.14
CA ASP A 55 -5.58 -1.59 -7.80
C ASP A 55 -5.59 -2.77 -6.82
N PHE A 56 -4.63 -2.84 -5.88
CA PHE A 56 -4.47 -3.96 -4.94
C PHE A 56 -4.93 -3.66 -3.52
N PHE A 57 -4.87 -2.41 -3.10
CA PHE A 57 -5.19 -1.97 -1.74
C PHE A 57 -6.29 -0.93 -1.76
N ASP A 58 -7.25 -1.08 -0.87
CA ASP A 58 -8.12 0.01 -0.47
C ASP A 58 -7.42 0.88 0.56
N VAL A 59 -7.61 2.19 0.45
CA VAL A 59 -7.02 3.18 1.34
C VAL A 59 -8.15 4.02 1.86
N ASP A 60 -8.37 3.96 3.16
CA ASP A 60 -9.43 4.64 3.89
C ASP A 60 -8.88 5.20 5.22
N GLY A 61 -9.65 6.02 5.93
CA GLY A 61 -9.20 6.69 7.15
C GLY A 61 -8.51 8.04 6.91
N ASN A 62 -7.66 8.44 7.87
CA ASN A 62 -7.02 9.77 7.88
C ASN A 62 -5.50 9.66 7.73
N THR A 63 -4.94 10.52 6.89
CA THR A 63 -3.50 10.58 6.62
C THR A 63 -2.74 11.38 7.66
N ASP A 64 -3.39 12.16 8.53
CA ASP A 64 -2.73 13.10 9.46
C ASP A 64 -2.05 12.43 10.68
N ASP A 65 -2.33 11.16 10.95
CA ASP A 65 -1.91 10.47 12.18
C ASP A 65 -0.51 9.82 12.08
N ASP A 66 0.18 9.91 10.93
CA ASP A 66 1.47 9.23 10.65
C ASP A 66 1.44 7.70 10.96
N GLN A 67 0.25 7.11 10.99
CA GLN A 67 0.02 5.70 11.27
C GLN A 67 -0.68 5.01 10.11
N ILE A 68 -0.09 3.90 9.65
CA ILE A 68 -0.64 3.07 8.58
C ILE A 68 -0.98 1.69 9.13
N GLU A 69 -2.27 1.41 9.26
CA GLU A 69 -2.76 0.10 9.68
C GLU A 69 -3.01 -0.79 8.46
N CYS A 70 -2.21 -1.84 8.33
CA CYS A 70 -2.28 -2.80 7.25
C CYS A 70 -3.26 -3.94 7.60
N ILE A 71 -4.42 -3.96 6.96
CA ILE A 71 -5.48 -4.97 7.20
C ILE A 71 -5.57 -5.94 6.01
N GLY A 72 -5.32 -7.23 6.27
CA GLY A 72 -5.47 -8.29 5.27
C GLY A 72 -4.21 -9.13 5.06
N ASP A 73 -4.02 -9.66 3.86
CA ASP A 73 -2.88 -10.55 3.53
C ASP A 73 -1.73 -9.77 2.89
N PHE A 74 -0.72 -9.46 3.70
CA PHE A 74 0.53 -8.82 3.28
C PHE A 74 1.68 -9.82 3.07
N SER A 75 1.42 -11.14 3.09
CA SER A 75 2.47 -12.17 3.01
C SER A 75 3.28 -12.12 1.71
N ARG A 76 2.73 -11.51 0.66
CA ARG A 76 3.32 -11.35 -0.69
C ARG A 76 3.84 -9.93 -0.96
N VAL A 77 3.76 -9.07 0.04
CA VAL A 77 4.08 -7.65 -0.05
C VAL A 77 5.51 -7.44 0.44
N HIS A 78 6.33 -6.85 -0.41
CA HIS A 78 7.74 -6.56 -0.14
C HIS A 78 7.98 -5.05 -0.13
N PHE A 79 9.03 -4.64 0.57
CA PHE A 79 9.45 -3.24 0.68
C PHE A 79 8.41 -2.29 1.29
N LEU A 80 7.42 -2.80 2.01
CA LEU A 80 6.49 -1.97 2.78
C LEU A 80 7.28 -1.24 3.89
N GLY A 81 7.14 0.08 3.98
CA GLY A 81 7.94 0.90 4.90
C GLY A 81 9.43 0.98 4.57
N ALA A 82 9.87 0.54 3.38
CA ALA A 82 11.28 0.59 3.01
C ALA A 82 11.77 2.03 2.89
N GLY A 83 12.61 2.45 3.83
CA GLY A 83 13.10 3.83 3.93
C GLY A 83 12.30 4.72 4.87
N MET A 84 11.40 4.16 5.69
CA MET A 84 10.64 4.90 6.69
C MET A 84 11.58 5.56 7.71
N GLN A 85 11.52 6.89 7.80
CA GLN A 85 12.31 7.64 8.77
C GLN A 85 11.49 8.02 10.02
N SER A 86 10.16 8.04 9.90
CA SER A 86 9.22 8.39 10.97
C SER A 86 7.83 7.77 10.72
N GLY A 87 7.03 7.62 11.77
CA GLY A 87 5.67 7.05 11.74
C GLY A 87 5.57 5.65 12.33
N THR A 88 4.44 4.96 12.13
CA THR A 88 4.24 3.55 12.52
C THR A 88 3.39 2.80 11.50
#